data_AF-D1JHX5-F1
#
_entry.id   AF-D1JHX5-F1
#
_cell.length_a   1.000
_cell.length_b   1.000
_cell.length_c   1.000
_cell.angle_alpha   90.00
_cell.angle_beta   90.00
_cell.angle_gamma   90.00
#
_symmetry.space_group_name_H-M   'P 1'
#
loop_
_entity.id
_entity.type
_entity.pdbx_description
1 polymer ?
#
loop_
_entity_poly.entity_id
_entity_poly.type
_entity_poly.pdbx_seq_one_letter_code
_entity_poly.pdbx_strand_id
1 'polypeptide(L)'
;MSLLRDIQDAAINSEIDISTVLRKCKVLAVRLGNENFKNWVDQELNGYNNIDNLPDYRILSVDSKGYFSGGSHRVNNANIPLIFIPEQFRESLSNAYCVQPISEYESLLKSSKSENFQEQWPSELVVAYGNRIYQNKTCISAWKVIPYGSIVSLVDSVRNRVLNFVLEIESEAPDAGEALLNEPPLPQDRVTQFFNTTIYGNVGNIAEGSTNITQSSTLKVCKADSSSFKKQLLELGVPDSEIDELESAINTDDEKEVIKNKSLGANVSSWLGNLLTKSAQGTIPIIQNVSAKLINKAILLYYGID
;
A
#
# COMPACT_ATOMS: atom_id res chain seq x y z
N MET A 1 28.25 -6.78 19.78
CA MET A 1 27.77 -6.96 18.39
C MET A 1 27.10 -5.67 17.98
N SER A 2 27.17 -5.30 16.70
CA SER A 2 26.51 -4.08 16.26
C SER A 2 24.99 -4.25 16.24
N LEU A 3 24.23 -3.19 16.49
CA LEU A 3 22.75 -3.27 16.47
C LEU A 3 22.21 -3.82 15.14
N LEU A 4 22.86 -3.50 14.02
CA LEU A 4 22.46 -4.01 12.69
C LEU A 4 22.59 -5.54 12.63
N ARG A 5 23.72 -6.10 13.07
CA ARG A 5 23.94 -7.55 13.10
C ARG A 5 22.98 -8.24 14.05
N ASP A 6 22.72 -7.65 15.22
CA ASP A 6 21.73 -8.15 16.17
C ASP A 6 20.30 -8.20 15.59
N ILE A 7 19.95 -7.27 14.68
CA ILE A 7 18.67 -7.29 13.98
C ILE A 7 18.68 -8.35 12.87
N GLN A 8 19.76 -8.48 12.11
CA GLN A 8 19.89 -9.50 11.06
C GLN A 8 19.81 -10.92 11.64
N ASP A 9 20.59 -11.20 12.68
CA ASP A 9 20.57 -12.50 13.37
C ASP A 9 19.18 -12.83 13.91
N ALA A 10 18.50 -11.81 14.46
CA ALA A 10 17.13 -11.96 14.96
C ALA A 10 16.09 -12.14 13.85
N ALA A 11 16.29 -11.50 12.69
CA ALA A 11 15.42 -11.62 11.53
C ALA A 11 15.58 -12.98 10.84
N ILE A 12 16.80 -13.52 10.74
CA ILE A 12 17.10 -14.84 10.13
C ILE A 12 16.59 -15.98 11.02
N ASN A 13 16.57 -15.80 12.34
CA ASN A 13 16.09 -16.82 13.27
C ASN A 13 14.54 -16.83 13.33
N SER A 14 13.94 -17.91 12.82
CA SER A 14 12.49 -18.12 12.82
C SER A 14 11.89 -18.36 14.21
N GLU A 15 12.70 -18.72 15.21
CA GLU A 15 12.23 -18.90 16.59
C GLU A 15 12.08 -17.57 17.36
N ILE A 16 12.67 -16.49 16.84
CA ILE A 16 12.55 -15.17 17.45
C ILE A 16 11.30 -14.48 16.91
N ASP A 17 10.41 -14.09 17.83
CA ASP A 17 9.20 -13.33 17.50
C ASP A 17 9.52 -12.04 16.73
N ILE A 18 8.79 -11.76 15.65
CA ILE A 18 8.95 -10.56 14.83
C ILE A 18 8.75 -9.29 15.66
N SER A 19 7.88 -9.34 16.68
CA SER A 19 7.72 -8.27 17.66
C SER A 19 9.05 -7.87 18.34
N THR A 20 9.92 -8.83 18.62
CA THR A 20 11.24 -8.57 19.23
C THR A 20 12.18 -7.91 18.24
N VAL A 21 12.18 -8.37 16.98
CA VAL A 21 12.97 -7.77 15.89
C VAL A 21 12.53 -6.31 15.66
N LEU A 22 11.23 -6.04 15.61
CA LEU A 22 10.68 -4.69 15.43
C LEU A 22 11.01 -3.75 16.60
N ARG A 23 11.05 -4.25 17.85
CA ARG A 23 11.52 -3.44 18.99
C ARG A 23 12.98 -3.03 18.84
N LYS A 24 13.85 -3.92 18.33
CA LYS A 24 15.23 -3.53 17.97
C LYS A 24 15.25 -2.51 16.84
N CYS A 25 14.38 -2.68 15.83
CA CYS A 25 14.22 -1.71 14.74
C CYS A 25 13.76 -0.34 15.24
N LYS A 26 12.93 -0.27 16.29
CA LYS A 26 12.53 1.00 16.91
C LYS A 26 13.72 1.75 17.50
N VAL A 27 14.65 1.02 18.14
CA VAL A 27 15.91 1.61 18.63
C VAL A 27 16.76 2.10 17.45
N LEU A 28 16.85 1.30 16.38
CA LEU A 28 17.57 1.69 15.17
C LEU A 28 16.96 2.95 14.52
N ALA A 29 15.63 3.05 14.44
CA ALA A 29 14.92 4.18 13.85
C ALA A 29 15.26 5.50 14.57
N VAL A 30 15.35 5.47 15.90
CA VAL A 30 15.76 6.63 16.71
C VAL A 30 17.21 7.01 16.45
N ARG A 31 18.12 6.04 16.28
CA ARG A 31 19.54 6.30 15.97
C ARG A 31 19.73 6.87 14.56
N LEU A 32 18.97 6.35 13.59
CA LEU A 32 18.99 6.85 12.21
C LEU A 32 18.32 8.22 12.07
N GLY A 33 17.46 8.63 13.01
CA GLY A 33 16.70 9.88 12.94
C GLY A 33 15.62 9.91 11.86
N ASN A 34 15.24 8.74 11.32
CA ASN A 34 14.27 8.66 10.23
C ASN A 34 12.83 8.48 10.78
N GLU A 35 12.03 9.54 10.67
CA GLU A 35 10.64 9.54 11.18
C GLU A 35 9.71 8.60 10.40
N ASN A 36 9.93 8.38 9.09
CA ASN A 36 9.11 7.46 8.30
C ASN A 36 9.27 6.01 8.79
N PHE A 37 10.51 5.58 8.97
CA PHE A 37 10.82 4.24 9.48
C PHE A 37 10.30 4.06 10.91
N LYS A 38 10.48 5.06 11.76
CA LYS A 38 9.95 5.06 13.13
C LYS A 38 8.42 4.91 13.16
N ASN A 39 7.71 5.69 12.34
CA ASN A 39 6.25 5.61 12.25
C ASN A 39 5.79 4.24 11.73
N TRP A 40 6.45 3.68 10.72
CA TRP A 40 6.15 2.34 10.22
C TRP A 40 6.35 1.26 11.28
N VAL A 41 7.48 1.28 12.00
CA VAL A 41 7.72 0.32 13.10
C VAL A 41 6.66 0.47 14.20
N ASP A 42 6.26 1.70 14.52
CA ASP A 42 5.21 1.94 15.51
C ASP A 42 3.84 1.44 15.05
N GLN A 43 3.49 1.57 13.77
CA GLN A 43 2.26 1.01 13.20
C GLN A 43 2.30 -0.53 13.16
N GLU A 44 3.43 -1.14 12.83
CA GLU A 44 3.58 -2.60 12.86
C GLU A 44 3.44 -3.18 14.28
N LEU A 45 3.95 -2.46 15.30
CA LEU A 45 3.89 -2.87 16.70
C LEU A 45 2.56 -2.57 17.40
N ASN A 46 1.89 -1.47 17.05
CA ASN A 46 0.69 -1.01 17.76
C ASN A 46 -0.60 -1.12 16.92
N GLY A 47 -0.48 -1.50 15.65
CA GLY A 47 -1.59 -1.55 14.71
C GLY A 47 -1.78 -0.25 13.92
N TYR A 48 -2.65 -0.34 12.91
CA TYR A 48 -2.97 0.71 11.96
C TYR A 48 -4.31 1.36 12.31
N ASN A 49 -4.35 2.69 12.36
CA ASN A 49 -5.55 3.45 12.69
C ASN A 49 -6.51 3.65 11.51
N ASN A 50 -6.00 3.57 10.27
CA ASN A 50 -6.79 3.76 9.07
C ASN A 50 -6.46 2.67 8.04
N ILE A 51 -7.51 2.16 7.39
CA ILE A 51 -7.46 1.20 6.29
C ILE A 51 -6.79 1.82 5.06
N ASP A 52 -7.00 3.11 4.80
CA ASP A 52 -6.50 3.78 3.59
C ASP A 52 -4.97 3.84 3.50
N ASN A 53 -4.28 3.73 4.65
CA ASN A 53 -2.82 3.79 4.74
C ASN A 53 -2.19 2.41 4.98
N LEU A 54 -2.95 1.32 4.82
CA LEU A 54 -2.43 -0.03 4.98
C LEU A 54 -1.44 -0.35 3.84
N PRO A 55 -0.26 -0.90 4.17
CA PRO A 55 0.60 -1.49 3.16
C PRO A 55 -0.09 -2.66 2.45
N ASP A 56 0.21 -2.87 1.17
CA ASP A 56 -0.40 -3.92 0.34
C ASP A 56 -0.31 -5.32 0.98
N TYR A 57 0.79 -5.64 1.66
CA TYR A 57 0.97 -6.93 2.34
C TYR A 57 0.08 -7.12 3.58
N ARG A 58 -0.59 -6.06 4.06
CA ARG A 58 -1.62 -6.11 5.11
C ARG A 58 -3.04 -6.22 4.52
N ILE A 59 -3.19 -6.25 3.20
CA ILE A 59 -4.49 -6.41 2.52
C ILE A 59 -4.53 -7.79 1.87
N LEU A 60 -5.40 -8.66 2.38
CA LEU A 60 -5.50 -10.04 1.92
C LEU A 60 -6.74 -10.23 1.06
N SER A 61 -6.57 -10.70 -0.17
CA SER A 61 -7.70 -11.15 -1.00
C SER A 61 -8.25 -12.46 -0.43
N VAL A 62 -9.54 -12.49 -0.12
CA VAL A 62 -10.20 -13.60 0.59
C VAL A 62 -11.55 -13.94 -0.02
N ASP A 63 -11.93 -15.20 0.12
CA ASP A 63 -13.25 -15.68 -0.25
C ASP A 63 -14.24 -15.55 0.90
N SER A 64 -15.51 -15.37 0.56
CA SER A 64 -16.60 -15.38 1.54
C SER A 64 -17.38 -16.69 1.50
N LYS A 65 -17.69 -17.23 2.68
CA LYS A 65 -18.51 -18.43 2.88
C LYS A 65 -19.62 -18.17 3.88
N GLY A 66 -20.62 -19.06 3.91
CA GLY A 66 -21.70 -18.96 4.88
C GLY A 66 -22.36 -20.28 5.23
N TYR A 67 -23.17 -20.18 6.28
CA TYR A 67 -24.05 -21.22 6.76
C TYR A 67 -25.49 -20.86 6.40
N PHE A 68 -26.16 -21.78 5.70
CA PHE A 68 -27.50 -21.58 5.18
C PHE A 68 -28.43 -22.72 5.62
N SER A 69 -29.64 -22.37 6.06
CA SER A 69 -30.66 -23.33 6.49
C SER A 69 -32.01 -23.06 5.82
N GLY A 70 -32.70 -24.12 5.41
CA GLY A 70 -34.05 -24.03 4.87
C GLY A 70 -34.74 -25.40 4.89
N GLY A 71 -35.96 -25.46 5.42
CA GLY A 71 -36.69 -26.71 5.60
C GLY A 71 -35.89 -27.74 6.40
N SER A 72 -35.77 -28.96 5.86
CA SER A 72 -34.99 -30.07 6.46
C SER A 72 -33.51 -30.10 6.08
N HIS A 73 -33.03 -29.20 5.21
CA HIS A 73 -31.66 -29.25 4.67
C HIS A 73 -30.79 -28.09 5.13
N ARG A 74 -29.57 -28.40 5.56
CA ARG A 74 -28.54 -27.45 5.99
C ARG A 74 -27.36 -27.48 5.03
N VAL A 75 -26.80 -26.32 4.71
CA VAL A 75 -25.61 -26.19 3.88
C VAL A 75 -24.56 -25.40 4.66
N ASN A 76 -23.48 -26.08 5.02
CA ASN A 76 -22.33 -25.50 5.70
C ASN A 76 -21.25 -25.14 4.67
N ASN A 77 -20.42 -24.15 4.97
CA ASN A 77 -19.28 -23.75 4.13
C ASN A 77 -19.65 -23.46 2.67
N ALA A 78 -20.86 -22.91 2.44
CA ALA A 78 -21.32 -22.57 1.11
C ALA A 78 -20.59 -21.31 0.61
N ASN A 79 -20.08 -21.33 -0.61
CA ASN A 79 -19.44 -20.14 -1.19
C ASN A 79 -20.47 -19.02 -1.38
N ILE A 80 -20.10 -17.78 -1.10
CA ILE A 80 -20.96 -16.61 -1.31
C ILE A 80 -20.43 -15.80 -2.50
N PRO A 81 -21.09 -15.88 -3.68
CA PRO A 81 -20.76 -15.00 -4.78
C PRO A 81 -21.11 -13.55 -4.43
N LEU A 82 -20.12 -12.66 -4.42
CA LEU A 82 -20.31 -11.25 -4.05
C LEU A 82 -21.15 -10.45 -5.06
N ILE A 83 -21.46 -11.03 -6.22
CA ILE A 83 -22.36 -10.41 -7.22
C ILE A 83 -23.75 -10.10 -6.65
N PHE A 84 -24.23 -10.91 -5.69
CA PHE A 84 -25.51 -10.71 -5.02
C PHE A 84 -25.48 -9.63 -3.94
N ILE A 85 -24.29 -9.10 -3.63
CA ILE A 85 -24.08 -8.02 -2.68
C ILE A 85 -23.95 -6.69 -3.44
N PRO A 86 -24.49 -5.57 -2.93
CA PRO A 86 -24.30 -4.25 -3.52
C PRO A 86 -22.81 -3.91 -3.69
N GLU A 87 -22.49 -3.22 -4.77
CA GLU A 87 -21.12 -2.89 -5.19
C GLU A 87 -20.31 -2.21 -4.09
N GLN A 88 -20.92 -1.28 -3.36
CA GLN A 88 -20.30 -0.53 -2.25
C GLN A 88 -19.74 -1.40 -1.11
N PHE A 89 -20.18 -2.66 -0.97
CA PHE A 89 -19.69 -3.56 0.08
C PHE A 89 -18.74 -4.63 -0.45
N ARG A 90 -18.67 -4.84 -1.77
CA ARG A 90 -17.96 -5.98 -2.36
C ARG A 90 -16.49 -5.98 -1.98
N GLU A 91 -15.84 -4.83 -2.05
CA GLU A 91 -14.41 -4.68 -1.72
C GLU A 91 -14.11 -5.11 -0.28
N SER A 92 -14.90 -4.60 0.68
CA SER A 92 -14.74 -4.94 2.10
C SER A 92 -14.98 -6.42 2.44
N LEU A 93 -15.70 -7.13 1.57
CA LEU A 93 -16.04 -8.55 1.74
C LEU A 93 -15.13 -9.47 0.92
N SER A 94 -14.46 -8.95 -0.12
CA SER A 94 -13.42 -9.65 -0.86
C SER A 94 -12.03 -9.45 -0.26
N ASN A 95 -11.86 -8.48 0.64
CA ASN A 95 -10.58 -8.19 1.28
C ASN A 95 -10.68 -8.34 2.81
N ALA A 96 -9.64 -8.89 3.42
CA ALA A 96 -9.38 -8.82 4.85
C ALA A 96 -8.27 -7.81 5.11
N TYR A 97 -8.56 -6.82 5.94
CA TYR A 97 -7.65 -5.74 6.28
C TYR A 97 -6.98 -6.03 7.62
N CYS A 98 -5.68 -6.33 7.57
CA CYS A 98 -4.91 -6.74 8.74
C CYS A 98 -4.40 -5.53 9.53
N VAL A 99 -5.31 -4.79 10.16
CA VAL A 99 -5.02 -3.56 10.94
C VAL A 99 -4.38 -3.82 12.30
N GLN A 100 -4.55 -5.00 12.86
CA GLN A 100 -4.08 -5.30 14.22
C GLN A 100 -2.54 -5.28 14.35
N PRO A 101 -2.01 -5.14 15.58
CA PRO A 101 -0.58 -5.33 15.87
C PRO A 101 -0.04 -6.65 15.32
N ILE A 102 1.22 -6.67 14.89
CA ILE A 102 1.82 -7.90 14.35
C ILE A 102 1.80 -9.07 15.35
N SER A 103 1.90 -8.74 16.64
CA SER A 103 1.89 -9.72 17.74
C SER A 103 0.59 -10.53 17.81
N GLU A 104 -0.53 -9.97 17.36
CA GLU A 104 -1.81 -10.68 17.32
C GLU A 104 -1.75 -11.81 16.28
N TYR A 105 -1.20 -11.53 15.09
CA TYR A 105 -1.02 -12.53 14.05
C TYR A 105 0.00 -13.60 14.46
N GLU A 106 1.09 -13.23 15.14
CA GLU A 106 2.02 -14.20 15.72
C GLU A 106 1.30 -15.13 16.71
N SER A 107 0.47 -14.56 17.60
CA SER A 107 -0.29 -15.35 18.56
C SER A 107 -1.31 -16.25 17.88
N LEU A 108 -1.97 -15.77 16.82
CA LEU A 108 -2.90 -16.57 16.00
C LEU A 108 -2.18 -17.77 15.38
N LEU A 109 -1.00 -17.56 14.77
CA LEU A 109 -0.20 -18.63 14.17
C LEU A 109 0.26 -19.66 15.21
N LYS A 110 0.64 -19.24 16.41
CA LYS A 110 1.03 -20.16 17.51
C LYS A 110 -0.14 -21.01 18.03
N SER A 111 -1.35 -20.47 17.99
CA SER A 111 -2.56 -21.14 18.52
C SER A 111 -3.24 -22.09 17.53
N SER A 112 -3.07 -21.87 16.23
CA SER A 112 -3.76 -22.63 15.17
C SER A 112 -2.90 -23.78 14.62
N LYS A 113 -3.51 -24.93 14.37
CA LYS A 113 -2.87 -26.09 13.73
C LYS A 113 -3.01 -26.05 12.20
N SER A 114 -2.59 -24.94 11.59
CA SER A 114 -2.68 -24.72 10.14
C SER A 114 -4.11 -24.64 9.57
N GLU A 115 -5.10 -24.34 10.41
CA GLU A 115 -6.48 -24.14 9.95
C GLU A 115 -6.69 -22.70 9.48
N ASN A 116 -7.56 -22.53 8.48
CA ASN A 116 -7.94 -21.21 7.98
C ASN A 116 -8.70 -20.42 9.06
N PHE A 117 -8.39 -19.14 9.15
CA PHE A 117 -9.07 -18.22 10.06
C PHE A 117 -10.38 -17.72 9.45
N GLN A 118 -11.27 -17.23 10.32
CA GLN A 118 -12.57 -16.74 9.91
C GLN A 118 -12.81 -15.35 10.49
N GLU A 119 -13.20 -14.42 9.62
CA GLU A 119 -13.65 -13.08 10.03
C GLU A 119 -15.13 -12.97 9.69
N GLN A 120 -15.98 -12.78 10.69
CA GLN A 120 -17.43 -12.73 10.48
C GLN A 120 -17.83 -11.49 9.67
N TRP A 121 -18.82 -11.65 8.80
CA TRP A 121 -19.45 -10.51 8.16
C TRP A 121 -20.18 -9.64 9.21
N PRO A 122 -20.32 -8.33 8.96
CA PRO A 122 -21.26 -7.50 9.69
C PRO A 122 -22.66 -8.11 9.70
N SER A 123 -23.28 -8.21 10.87
CA SER A 123 -24.57 -8.91 11.04
C SER A 123 -25.68 -8.27 10.22
N GLU A 124 -25.63 -6.95 10.04
CA GLU A 124 -26.55 -6.16 9.24
C GLU A 124 -26.53 -6.59 7.76
N LEU A 125 -25.35 -6.91 7.22
CA LEU A 125 -25.21 -7.38 5.84
C LEU A 125 -25.78 -8.80 5.67
N VAL A 126 -25.57 -9.66 6.68
CA VAL A 126 -26.14 -11.01 6.70
C VAL A 126 -27.67 -10.94 6.68
N VAL A 127 -28.28 -10.11 7.53
CA VAL A 127 -29.73 -9.95 7.60
C VAL A 127 -30.29 -9.29 6.32
N ALA A 128 -29.63 -8.26 5.81
CA ALA A 128 -30.14 -7.49 4.65
C ALA A 128 -30.04 -8.27 3.32
N TYR A 129 -28.96 -9.02 3.12
CA TYR A 129 -28.64 -9.63 1.81
C TYR A 129 -28.52 -11.15 1.83
N GLY A 130 -28.34 -11.77 2.99
CA GLY A 130 -28.04 -13.20 3.10
C GLY A 130 -29.11 -14.11 2.47
N ASN A 131 -30.38 -13.76 2.59
CA ASN A 131 -31.50 -14.56 2.05
C ASN A 131 -31.61 -14.49 0.51
N ARG A 132 -30.86 -13.60 -0.15
CA ARG A 132 -30.87 -13.45 -1.61
C ARG A 132 -29.83 -14.34 -2.30
N ILE A 133 -28.93 -14.97 -1.54
CA ILE A 133 -27.79 -15.72 -2.08
C ILE A 133 -28.23 -17.11 -2.55
N TYR A 134 -29.00 -17.84 -1.72
CA TYR A 134 -29.47 -19.18 -2.02
C TYR A 134 -31.00 -19.27 -1.98
N GLN A 135 -31.60 -19.78 -3.05
CA GLN A 135 -33.04 -19.97 -3.14
C GLN A 135 -33.55 -20.89 -2.03
N ASN A 136 -34.67 -20.51 -1.41
CA ASN A 136 -35.34 -21.25 -0.34
C ASN A 136 -34.45 -21.54 0.89
N LYS A 137 -33.42 -20.73 1.13
CA LYS A 137 -32.55 -20.83 2.30
C LYS A 137 -32.37 -19.48 2.97
N THR A 138 -32.32 -19.51 4.29
CA THR A 138 -31.97 -18.37 5.13
C THR A 138 -30.48 -18.42 5.44
N CYS A 139 -29.78 -17.31 5.26
CA CYS A 139 -28.39 -17.19 5.73
C CYS A 139 -28.40 -17.00 7.23
N ILE A 140 -27.75 -17.89 7.97
CA ILE A 140 -27.63 -17.81 9.42
C ILE A 140 -26.35 -17.07 9.80
N SER A 141 -25.25 -17.35 9.12
CA SER A 141 -23.98 -16.64 9.30
C SER A 141 -23.18 -16.63 8.00
N ALA A 142 -22.35 -15.60 7.84
CA ALA A 142 -21.42 -15.47 6.75
C ALA A 142 -20.08 -14.94 7.29
N TRP A 143 -18.98 -15.38 6.70
CA TRP A 143 -17.63 -15.03 7.12
C TRP A 143 -16.67 -15.03 5.92
N LYS A 144 -15.63 -14.23 6.02
CA LYS A 144 -14.45 -14.29 5.17
C LYS A 144 -13.55 -15.44 5.63
N VAL A 145 -12.99 -16.15 4.67
CA VAL A 145 -12.02 -17.24 4.91
C VAL A 145 -10.63 -16.69 4.67
N ILE A 146 -9.86 -16.54 5.74
CA ILE A 146 -8.49 -16.07 5.69
C ILE A 146 -7.57 -17.29 5.70
N PRO A 147 -6.83 -17.58 4.61
CA PRO A 147 -5.94 -18.72 4.57
C PRO A 147 -4.84 -18.61 5.61
N TYR A 148 -4.52 -19.72 6.29
CA TYR A 148 -3.43 -19.75 7.27
C TYR A 148 -2.10 -19.25 6.65
N GLY A 149 -1.80 -19.73 5.45
CA GLY A 149 -0.60 -19.35 4.71
C GLY A 149 -0.51 -17.84 4.41
N SER A 150 -1.64 -17.15 4.25
CA SER A 150 -1.63 -15.69 4.03
C SER A 150 -1.15 -14.93 5.27
N ILE A 151 -1.49 -15.40 6.48
CA ILE A 151 -1.01 -14.81 7.73
C ILE A 151 0.49 -15.11 7.94
N VAL A 152 0.94 -16.33 7.60
CA VAL A 152 2.37 -16.66 7.59
C VAL A 152 3.12 -15.71 6.65
N SER A 153 2.64 -15.57 5.41
CA SER A 153 3.25 -14.67 4.42
C SER A 153 3.24 -13.20 4.84
N LEU A 154 2.24 -12.75 5.60
CA LEU A 154 2.20 -11.40 6.18
C LEU A 154 3.34 -11.21 7.19
N VAL A 155 3.49 -12.13 8.14
CA VAL A 155 4.56 -12.06 9.15
C VAL A 155 5.95 -12.13 8.51
N ASP A 156 6.14 -13.05 7.56
CA ASP A 156 7.40 -13.19 6.82
C ASP A 156 7.69 -11.98 5.94
N SER A 157 6.65 -11.35 5.37
CA SER A 157 6.79 -10.13 4.58
C SER A 157 7.36 -8.97 5.39
N VAL A 158 6.94 -8.82 6.65
CA VAL A 158 7.48 -7.80 7.56
C VAL A 158 8.93 -8.14 7.93
N ARG A 159 9.22 -9.41 8.23
CA ARG A 159 10.57 -9.91 8.54
C ARG A 159 11.55 -9.64 7.40
N ASN A 160 11.18 -10.00 6.17
CA ASN A 160 12.02 -9.79 4.99
C ASN A 160 12.27 -8.31 4.70
N ARG A 161 11.26 -7.45 4.89
CA ARG A 161 11.40 -5.99 4.74
C ARG A 161 12.40 -5.41 5.73
N VAL A 162 12.32 -5.81 7.00
CA VAL A 162 13.29 -5.42 8.03
C VAL A 162 14.69 -5.89 7.64
N LEU A 163 14.84 -7.16 7.25
CA LEU A 163 16.13 -7.72 6.87
C LEU A 163 16.76 -6.95 5.70
N ASN A 164 15.98 -6.73 4.63
CA ASN A 164 16.44 -5.99 3.45
C ASN A 164 16.83 -4.55 3.82
N PHE A 165 16.01 -3.85 4.61
CA PHE A 165 16.31 -2.49 5.05
C PHE A 165 17.63 -2.40 5.83
N VAL A 166 17.86 -3.34 6.75
CA VAL A 166 19.08 -3.38 7.55
C VAL A 166 20.32 -3.73 6.72
N LEU A 167 20.18 -4.63 5.73
CA LEU A 167 21.27 -4.98 4.82
C LEU A 167 21.66 -3.80 3.91
N GLU A 168 20.68 -3.07 3.36
CA GLU A 168 20.95 -1.85 2.57
C GLU A 168 21.69 -0.81 3.41
N ILE A 169 21.26 -0.58 4.66
CA ILE A 169 21.97 0.32 5.58
C ILE A 169 23.39 -0.16 5.87
N GLU A 170 23.61 -1.44 6.19
CA GLU A 170 24.95 -1.95 6.49
C GLU A 170 25.88 -1.84 5.27
N SER A 171 25.33 -2.00 4.06
CA SER A 171 26.11 -1.90 2.81
C SER A 171 26.69 -0.50 2.57
N GLU A 172 25.96 0.57 2.93
CA GLU A 172 26.41 1.96 2.76
C GLU A 172 27.09 2.51 4.03
N ALA A 173 26.62 2.12 5.21
CA ALA A 173 27.16 2.54 6.50
C ALA A 173 27.26 1.36 7.49
N PRO A 174 28.38 0.62 7.49
CA PRO A 174 28.59 -0.53 8.38
C PRO A 174 28.51 -0.18 9.88
N ASP A 175 28.91 1.04 10.24
CA ASP A 175 28.93 1.54 11.63
C ASP A 175 27.59 2.17 12.06
N ALA A 176 26.58 2.22 11.18
CA ALA A 176 25.30 2.86 11.48
C ALA A 176 24.55 2.22 12.67
N GLY A 177 24.85 0.96 12.97
CA GLY A 177 24.32 0.28 14.15
C GLY A 177 24.79 0.89 15.46
N GLU A 178 25.99 1.47 15.50
CA GLU A 178 26.64 2.01 16.71
C GLU A 178 26.56 3.54 16.80
N ALA A 179 25.84 4.18 15.88
CA ALA A 179 25.69 5.62 15.85
C ALA A 179 25.11 6.18 17.16
N LEU A 180 25.68 7.30 17.62
CA LEU A 180 25.19 8.05 18.77
C LEU A 180 23.84 8.69 18.45
N LEU A 181 22.98 8.84 19.46
CA LEU A 181 21.74 9.59 19.30
C LEU A 181 22.06 11.02 18.84
N ASN A 182 21.37 11.48 17.79
CA ASN A 182 21.52 12.80 17.15
C ASN A 182 22.73 12.98 16.21
N GLU A 183 23.53 11.93 15.97
CA GLU A 183 24.54 11.91 14.91
C GLU A 183 24.14 10.86 13.87
N PRO A 184 23.22 11.19 12.94
CA PRO A 184 22.74 10.22 11.97
C PRO A 184 23.91 9.77 11.08
N PRO A 185 24.14 8.46 10.97
CA PRO A 185 25.31 7.91 10.26
C PRO A 185 25.21 8.10 8.74
N LEU A 186 24.01 8.38 8.24
CA LEU A 186 23.70 8.61 6.83
C LEU A 186 22.84 9.86 6.66
N PRO A 187 22.91 10.54 5.50
CA PRO A 187 21.96 11.58 5.14
C PRO A 187 20.52 11.07 5.19
N GLN A 188 19.58 11.88 5.72
CA GLN A 188 18.18 11.48 5.88
C GLN A 188 17.49 11.08 4.56
N ASP A 189 17.89 11.73 3.46
CA ASP A 189 17.37 11.43 2.12
C ASP A 189 17.73 10.00 1.68
N ARG A 190 18.94 9.54 2.02
CA ARG A 190 19.39 8.17 1.73
C ARG A 190 18.63 7.14 2.53
N VAL A 191 18.46 7.37 3.83
CA VAL A 191 17.68 6.47 4.69
C VAL A 191 16.22 6.41 4.23
N THR A 192 15.65 7.54 3.79
CA THR A 192 14.29 7.59 3.25
C THR A 192 14.18 6.86 1.91
N GLN A 193 15.19 6.96 1.05
CA GLN A 193 15.26 6.20 -0.19
C GLN A 193 15.27 4.69 0.09
N PHE A 194 16.12 4.23 1.02
CA PHE A 194 16.16 2.82 1.41
C PHE A 194 14.83 2.36 2.01
N PHE A 195 14.24 3.17 2.89
CA PHE A 195 12.94 2.87 3.48
C PHE A 195 11.87 2.70 2.40
N ASN A 196 11.75 3.65 1.47
CA ASN A 196 10.78 3.57 0.39
C ASN A 196 11.04 2.37 -0.54
N THR A 197 12.30 2.02 -0.79
CA THR A 197 12.68 0.92 -1.70
C THR A 197 12.48 -0.45 -1.06
N THR A 198 12.73 -0.59 0.24
CA THR A 198 12.73 -1.89 0.92
C THR A 198 11.45 -2.17 1.69
N ILE A 199 10.86 -1.17 2.36
CA ILE A 199 9.65 -1.32 3.17
C ILE A 199 8.40 -1.20 2.31
N TYR A 200 8.31 -0.14 1.50
CA TYR A 200 7.17 0.09 0.60
C TYR A 200 7.38 -0.47 -0.80
N GLY A 201 8.62 -0.63 -1.25
CA GLY A 201 8.92 -1.25 -2.54
C GLY A 201 8.50 -2.72 -2.54
N ASN A 202 7.91 -3.15 -3.65
CA ASN A 202 7.41 -4.50 -3.81
C ASN A 202 8.60 -5.49 -3.78
N VAL A 203 8.75 -6.24 -2.68
CA VAL A 203 9.70 -7.37 -2.56
C VAL A 203 9.23 -8.46 -3.53
N GLY A 204 9.63 -8.33 -4.79
CA GLY A 204 9.15 -9.16 -5.89
C GLY A 204 9.71 -8.79 -7.26
N ASN A 205 10.30 -7.60 -7.44
CA ASN A 205 11.03 -7.26 -8.66
C ASN A 205 12.41 -6.69 -8.29
N ILE A 206 13.42 -7.56 -8.31
CA ILE A 206 14.81 -7.14 -8.48
C ILE A 206 14.87 -6.46 -9.85
N ALA A 207 14.87 -5.12 -9.85
CA ALA A 207 15.33 -4.34 -10.99
C ALA A 207 16.81 -4.01 -10.71
N GLU A 208 17.68 -4.92 -11.14
CA GLU A 208 19.09 -4.61 -11.39
C GLU A 208 19.20 -3.30 -12.18
N GLY A 209 19.99 -2.35 -11.65
CA GLY A 209 20.71 -1.41 -12.51
C GLY A 209 20.07 -0.04 -12.84
N SER A 210 19.25 0.56 -11.96
CA SER A 210 18.99 2.01 -12.06
C SER A 210 19.07 2.72 -10.71
N THR A 211 20.00 3.66 -10.60
CA THR A 211 20.38 4.33 -9.35
C THR A 211 19.43 5.44 -8.92
N ASN A 212 18.33 5.71 -9.63
CA ASN A 212 17.45 6.85 -9.35
C ASN A 212 15.99 6.58 -9.72
N ILE A 213 15.32 5.67 -9.01
CA ILE A 213 13.86 5.55 -9.08
C ILE A 213 13.25 6.13 -7.81
N THR A 214 12.85 7.40 -7.86
CA THR A 214 11.95 8.02 -6.88
C THR A 214 10.52 7.75 -7.32
N GLN A 215 10.02 6.54 -7.07
CA GLN A 215 8.61 6.22 -7.22
C GLN A 215 7.92 6.28 -5.84
N SER A 216 7.76 7.50 -5.32
CA SER A 216 6.80 7.76 -4.26
C SER A 216 6.47 9.25 -4.20
N SER A 217 5.56 9.69 -5.07
CA SER A 217 4.82 10.92 -4.84
C SER A 217 3.42 10.51 -4.42
N THR A 218 3.11 10.68 -3.14
CA THR A 218 1.74 10.61 -2.64
C THR A 218 0.98 11.76 -3.27
N LEU A 219 0.20 11.49 -4.31
CA LEU A 219 -0.53 12.51 -5.05
C LEU A 219 -1.71 13.03 -4.20
N LYS A 220 -1.52 14.15 -3.52
CA LYS A 220 -2.58 14.92 -2.84
C LYS A 220 -3.27 15.88 -3.81
N VAL A 221 -3.89 15.37 -4.87
CA VAL A 221 -4.79 16.19 -5.70
C VAL A 221 -6.21 15.99 -5.18
N CYS A 222 -6.83 17.06 -4.68
CA CYS A 222 -8.27 17.09 -4.43
C CYS A 222 -8.99 17.59 -5.69
N LYS A 223 -10.13 16.99 -6.02
CA LYS A 223 -10.95 17.34 -7.19
C LYS A 223 -11.19 18.85 -7.27
N ALA A 224 -10.93 19.44 -8.44
CA ALA A 224 -11.18 20.85 -8.76
C ALA A 224 -10.44 21.89 -7.91
N ASP A 225 -9.40 21.52 -7.14
CA ASP A 225 -8.50 22.50 -6.50
C ASP A 225 -7.32 22.83 -7.43
N SER A 226 -7.50 23.87 -8.27
CA SER A 226 -6.45 24.34 -9.18
C SER A 226 -5.16 24.75 -8.46
N SER A 227 -5.23 25.19 -7.20
CA SER A 227 -4.05 25.64 -6.44
C SER A 227 -3.18 24.46 -6.02
N SER A 228 -3.80 23.38 -5.52
CA SER A 228 -3.12 22.13 -5.16
C SER A 228 -2.56 21.42 -6.40
N PHE A 229 -3.31 21.45 -7.50
CA PHE A 229 -2.91 20.85 -8.77
C PHE A 229 -1.67 21.51 -9.38
N LYS A 230 -1.63 22.86 -9.46
CA LYS A 230 -0.45 23.60 -9.94
C LYS A 230 0.78 23.31 -9.10
N LYS A 231 0.65 23.37 -7.77
CA LYS A 231 1.76 23.12 -6.85
C LYS A 231 2.33 21.71 -7.02
N GLN A 232 1.48 20.72 -7.25
CA GLN A 232 1.89 19.34 -7.47
C GLN A 232 2.61 19.15 -8.81
N LEU A 233 2.16 19.79 -9.88
CA LEU A 233 2.85 19.74 -11.18
C LEU A 233 4.21 20.45 -11.13
N LEU A 234 4.32 21.53 -10.37
CA LEU A 234 5.60 22.20 -10.08
C LEU A 234 6.56 21.30 -9.30
N GLU A 235 6.06 20.58 -8.27
CA GLU A 235 6.85 19.58 -7.54
C GLU A 235 7.29 18.41 -8.43
N LEU A 236 6.49 18.08 -9.46
CA LEU A 236 6.84 17.12 -10.51
C LEU A 236 7.76 17.72 -11.60
N GLY A 237 8.20 18.97 -11.45
CA GLY A 237 9.16 19.61 -12.36
C GLY A 237 8.56 20.06 -13.69
N VAL A 238 7.23 20.22 -13.78
CA VAL A 238 6.59 20.86 -14.93
C VAL A 238 6.72 22.37 -14.77
N PRO A 239 7.30 23.11 -15.74
CA PRO A 239 7.44 24.57 -15.64
C PRO A 239 6.08 25.28 -15.73
N ASP A 240 5.97 26.45 -15.11
CA ASP A 240 4.73 27.26 -15.09
C ASP A 240 4.15 27.50 -16.50
N SER A 241 5.01 27.70 -17.51
CA SER A 241 4.57 27.91 -18.89
C SER A 241 3.79 26.74 -19.49
N GLU A 242 4.11 25.51 -19.10
CA GLU A 242 3.39 24.31 -19.57
C GLU A 242 2.13 24.05 -18.74
N ILE A 243 2.10 24.53 -17.49
CA ILE A 243 0.91 24.44 -16.62
C ILE A 243 -0.20 25.34 -17.17
N ASP A 244 0.12 26.52 -17.68
CA ASP A 244 -0.87 27.41 -18.30
C ASP A 244 -1.43 26.83 -19.62
N GLU A 245 -0.59 26.14 -20.41
CA GLU A 245 -1.02 25.37 -21.58
C GLU A 245 -1.95 24.21 -21.18
N LEU A 246 -1.64 23.52 -20.08
CA LEU A 246 -2.48 22.44 -19.55
C LEU A 246 -3.84 22.95 -19.07
N GLU A 247 -3.91 24.08 -18.36
CA GLU A 247 -5.20 24.66 -17.95
C GLU A 247 -6.07 25.03 -19.16
N SER A 248 -5.46 25.53 -20.23
CA SER A 248 -6.16 25.81 -21.47
C SER A 248 -6.68 24.53 -22.13
N ALA A 249 -5.89 23.45 -22.11
CA ALA A 249 -6.31 22.14 -22.61
C ALA A 249 -7.46 21.53 -21.79
N ILE A 250 -7.40 21.63 -20.46
CA ILE A 250 -8.47 21.17 -19.53
C ILE A 250 -9.78 21.92 -19.81
N ASN A 251 -9.73 23.23 -20.00
CA ASN A 251 -10.93 24.04 -20.28
C ASN A 251 -11.54 23.78 -21.67
N THR A 252 -10.75 23.22 -22.60
CA THR A 252 -11.19 22.93 -23.98
C THR A 252 -11.75 21.50 -24.10
N ASP A 253 -11.30 20.58 -23.27
CA ASP A 253 -11.81 19.21 -23.22
C ASP A 253 -13.18 19.15 -22.53
N ASP A 254 -14.09 18.30 -23.03
CA ASP A 254 -15.39 18.07 -22.39
C ASP A 254 -15.19 17.16 -21.16
N GLU A 255 -15.27 17.77 -19.97
CA GLU A 255 -15.16 17.10 -18.68
C GLU A 255 -16.06 15.85 -18.58
N LYS A 256 -17.25 15.87 -19.20
CA LYS A 256 -18.20 14.75 -19.13
C LYS A 256 -17.71 13.53 -19.91
N GLU A 257 -17.01 13.73 -21.02
CA GLU A 257 -16.43 12.63 -21.81
C GLU A 257 -15.19 12.05 -21.14
N VAL A 258 -14.38 12.89 -20.47
CA VAL A 258 -13.21 12.45 -19.67
C VAL A 258 -13.65 11.55 -18.50
N ILE A 259 -14.67 11.98 -17.75
CA ILE A 259 -15.22 11.21 -16.61
C ILE A 259 -15.87 9.91 -17.10
N LYS A 260 -16.62 9.94 -18.20
CA LYS A 260 -17.31 8.77 -18.75
C LYS A 260 -16.36 7.70 -19.29
N ASN A 261 -15.28 8.12 -19.97
CA ASN A 261 -14.35 7.20 -20.61
C ASN A 261 -13.15 6.83 -19.71
N LYS A 262 -13.02 7.46 -18.52
CA LYS A 262 -11.89 7.29 -17.60
C LYS A 262 -10.53 7.45 -18.28
N SER A 263 -10.46 8.37 -19.24
CA SER A 263 -9.28 8.61 -20.06
C SER A 263 -9.10 10.11 -20.26
N LEU A 264 -7.85 10.54 -20.47
CA LEU A 264 -7.55 11.93 -20.78
C LEU A 264 -8.33 12.41 -22.01
N GLY A 265 -8.74 13.68 -21.99
CA GLY A 265 -9.33 14.33 -23.16
C GLY A 265 -8.31 14.47 -24.29
N ALA A 266 -8.79 14.78 -25.49
CA ALA A 266 -7.94 14.80 -26.68
C ALA A 266 -6.86 15.89 -26.59
N ASN A 267 -7.21 17.06 -26.06
CA ASN A 267 -6.27 18.19 -25.94
C ASN A 267 -5.26 17.95 -24.82
N VAL A 268 -5.70 17.42 -23.68
CA VAL A 268 -4.80 17.05 -22.57
C VAL A 268 -3.85 15.92 -22.95
N SER A 269 -4.31 14.93 -23.73
CA SER A 269 -3.45 13.87 -24.27
C SER A 269 -2.40 14.40 -25.24
N SER A 270 -2.80 15.34 -26.12
CA SER A 270 -1.88 16.00 -27.05
C SER A 270 -0.85 16.86 -26.31
N TRP A 271 -1.27 17.58 -25.27
CA TRP A 271 -0.38 18.34 -24.41
C TRP A 271 0.66 17.41 -23.75
N LEU A 272 0.22 16.29 -23.17
CA LEU A 272 1.14 15.32 -22.55
C LEU A 272 2.15 14.76 -23.55
N GLY A 273 1.72 14.47 -24.79
CA GLY A 273 2.61 14.05 -25.87
C GLY A 273 3.65 15.11 -26.24
N ASN A 274 3.23 16.38 -26.34
CA ASN A 274 4.12 17.50 -26.64
C ASN A 274 5.13 17.73 -25.52
N LEU A 275 4.67 17.70 -24.26
CA LEU A 275 5.52 17.85 -23.09
C LEU A 275 6.62 16.77 -23.05
N LEU A 276 6.26 15.50 -23.29
CA LEU A 276 7.21 14.40 -23.35
C LEU A 276 8.21 14.54 -24.50
N THR A 277 7.75 15.04 -25.66
CA THR A 277 8.61 15.29 -26.82
C THR A 277 9.61 16.41 -26.54
N LYS A 278 9.15 17.54 -25.99
CA LYS A 278 10.01 18.67 -25.58
C LYS A 278 11.03 18.25 -24.51
N SER A 279 10.63 17.39 -23.57
CA SER A 279 11.49 16.80 -22.55
C SER A 279 12.58 15.89 -23.13
N ALA A 280 12.21 14.96 -24.03
CA ALA A 280 13.16 14.08 -24.72
C ALA A 280 14.18 14.87 -25.57
N GLN A 281 13.80 16.05 -26.07
CA GLN A 281 14.66 16.96 -26.81
C GLN A 281 15.53 17.87 -25.90
N GLY A 282 15.39 17.77 -24.57
CA GLY A 282 16.14 18.57 -23.60
C GLY A 282 15.75 20.04 -23.53
N THR A 283 14.63 20.43 -24.15
CA THR A 283 14.17 21.83 -24.19
C THR A 283 13.44 22.28 -22.92
N ILE A 284 13.01 21.33 -22.07
CA ILE A 284 12.37 21.60 -20.79
C ILE A 284 13.07 20.80 -19.69
N PRO A 285 13.43 21.41 -18.55
CA PRO A 285 14.03 20.73 -17.42
C PRO A 285 12.96 19.99 -16.61
N ILE A 286 12.29 18.99 -17.20
CA ILE A 286 11.51 18.05 -16.40
C ILE A 286 12.50 17.26 -15.55
N ILE A 287 12.21 17.09 -14.26
CA ILE A 287 12.98 16.19 -13.40
C ILE A 287 13.04 14.84 -14.12
N GLN A 288 14.23 14.41 -14.53
CA GLN A 288 14.45 13.25 -15.42
C GLN A 288 13.82 11.93 -14.95
N ASN A 289 13.27 11.91 -13.73
CA ASN A 289 12.71 10.75 -13.06
C ASN A 289 11.17 10.80 -12.90
N VAL A 290 10.48 11.82 -13.42
CA VAL A 290 9.01 11.89 -13.37
C VAL A 290 8.40 11.12 -14.55
N SER A 291 7.73 10.01 -14.23
CA SER A 291 7.09 9.18 -15.25
C SER A 291 5.87 9.90 -15.86
N ALA A 292 5.68 9.79 -17.17
CA ALA A 292 4.44 10.20 -17.86
C ALA A 292 3.18 9.66 -17.16
N LYS A 293 3.31 8.49 -16.53
CA LYS A 293 2.28 7.82 -15.74
C LYS A 293 1.90 8.60 -14.47
N LEU A 294 2.85 9.26 -13.81
CA LEU A 294 2.63 10.10 -12.63
C LEU A 294 1.89 11.39 -12.99
N ILE A 295 2.30 12.06 -14.07
CA ILE A 295 1.63 13.27 -14.58
C ILE A 295 0.20 12.92 -15.02
N ASN A 296 0.03 11.83 -15.76
CA ASN A 296 -1.30 11.34 -16.15
C ASN A 296 -2.18 11.06 -14.92
N LYS A 297 -1.63 10.37 -13.90
CA LYS A 297 -2.39 10.09 -12.66
C LYS A 297 -2.77 11.38 -11.91
N ALA A 298 -1.89 12.37 -11.83
CA ALA A 298 -2.22 13.66 -11.21
C ALA A 298 -3.36 14.39 -11.93
N ILE A 299 -3.39 14.33 -13.26
CA ILE A 299 -4.46 14.90 -14.09
C ILE A 299 -5.78 14.14 -13.89
N LEU A 300 -5.75 12.80 -13.87
CA LEU A 300 -6.96 12.00 -13.63
C LEU A 300 -7.55 12.25 -12.23
N LEU A 301 -6.70 12.39 -11.21
CA LEU A 301 -7.13 12.76 -9.85
C LEU A 301 -7.77 14.17 -9.81
N TYR A 302 -7.29 15.12 -10.63
CA TYR A 302 -7.92 16.44 -10.76
C TYR A 302 -9.37 16.34 -11.27
N TYR A 303 -9.63 15.43 -12.21
CA TYR A 303 -10.98 15.11 -12.69
C TYR A 303 -11.80 14.25 -11.70
N GLY A 304 -11.21 13.81 -10.59
CA GLY A 304 -11.85 12.93 -9.60
C GLY A 304 -11.94 11.48 -10.07
N ILE A 305 -10.99 11.03 -10.88
CA ILE A 305 -10.88 9.67 -11.41
C ILE A 305 -9.65 9.02 -10.77
N ASP A 306 -9.86 7.98 -9.97
CA ASP A 306 -8.81 7.15 -9.35
C ASP A 306 -8.24 6.07 -10.29
#